data_AF-A0A453BWJ9-F1
#
_entry.id   AF-A0A453BWJ9-F1
#
_cell.length_a   1.000
_cell.length_b   1.000
_cell.length_c   1.000
_cell.angle_alpha   90.00
_cell.angle_beta   90.00
_cell.angle_gamma   90.00
#
_symmetry.space_group_name_H-M   'P 1'
#
loop_
_entity.id
_entity.type
_entity.pdbx_description
1 polymer ?
#
loop_
_entity_poly.entity_id
_entity_poly.type
_entity_poly.pdbx_seq_one_letter_code
_entity_poly.pdbx_strand_id
1 'polypeptide(L)'
;MEGYAYILTHPGIPTVFYDHFFDWGDSFHDEIAKLMEIRKSQDIHSRSAVKILEASSNLYSAIIDDKLCMKIGEGPWCPSDPEWKLAACGDRYAV
;
A
#
# COMPACT_ATOMS: atom_id res chain seq x y z
N MET A 1 1.16 8.12 -6.20
CA MET A 1 1.52 6.97 -5.35
C MET A 1 0.39 5.99 -5.08
N GLU A 2 -0.89 6.40 -5.11
CA GLU A 2 -2.04 5.52 -4.83
C GLU A 2 -2.03 4.18 -5.59
N GLY A 3 -1.73 4.19 -6.89
CA GLY A 3 -1.64 2.96 -7.67
C GLY A 3 -0.54 1.99 -7.19
N TYR A 4 0.61 2.52 -6.76
CA TYR A 4 1.69 1.71 -6.20
C TYR A 4 1.34 1.18 -4.81
N ALA A 5 0.73 2.01 -3.96
CA ALA A 5 0.21 1.57 -2.66
C ALA A 5 -0.76 0.40 -2.85
N TYR A 6 -1.63 0.43 -3.86
CA TYR A 6 -2.53 -0.68 -4.17
C TYR A 6 -1.76 -1.93 -4.63
N ILE A 7 -1.06 -1.88 -5.77
CA ILE A 7 -0.50 -3.09 -6.39
C ILE A 7 0.62 -3.73 -5.54
N LEU A 8 1.40 -2.94 -4.79
CA LEU A 8 2.49 -3.46 -3.98
C LEU A 8 2.02 -4.02 -2.65
N THR A 9 0.82 -3.68 -2.18
CA THR A 9 0.24 -4.26 -0.95
C THR A 9 -0.74 -5.39 -1.22
N HIS A 10 -1.32 -5.49 -2.42
CA HIS A 10 -2.36 -6.46 -2.76
C HIS A 10 -1.82 -7.78 -3.32
N PRO A 11 -2.65 -8.84 -3.39
CA PRO A 11 -2.32 -10.08 -4.09
C PRO A 11 -2.09 -9.86 -5.59
N GLY A 12 -1.64 -10.92 -6.26
CA GLY A 12 -1.08 -10.83 -7.60
C GLY A 12 0.43 -10.57 -7.61
N ILE A 13 0.96 -10.36 -8.82
CA ILE A 13 2.38 -10.15 -9.09
C ILE A 13 2.53 -8.72 -9.61
N PRO A 14 2.82 -7.74 -8.74
CA PRO A 14 2.93 -6.35 -9.17
C PRO A 14 4.13 -6.16 -10.10
N THR A 15 4.00 -5.20 -11.02
CA THR A 15 5.07 -4.76 -11.91
C THR A 15 5.29 -3.27 -11.69
N VAL A 16 6.55 -2.88 -11.48
CA VAL A 16 6.94 -1.47 -11.36
C VAL A 16 7.37 -0.97 -12.73
N PHE A 17 6.93 0.25 -13.07
CA PHE A 17 7.24 0.87 -14.35
C PHE A 17 8.56 1.62 -14.22
N TYR A 18 9.42 1.52 -15.24
CA TYR A 18 10.79 2.03 -15.21
C TYR A 18 10.82 3.52 -14.88
N ASP A 19 10.10 4.34 -15.64
CA ASP A 19 10.15 5.80 -15.53
C ASP A 19 9.71 6.27 -14.13
N HIS A 20 8.68 5.64 -13.57
CA HIS A 20 8.23 5.95 -12.21
C HIS A 20 9.29 5.61 -11.15
N PHE A 21 10.10 4.58 -11.38
CA PHE A 21 11.09 4.14 -10.40
C PHE A 21 12.44 4.85 -10.55
N PHE A 22 12.85 5.21 -11.77
CA PHE A 22 14.19 5.76 -12.03
C PHE A 22 14.18 7.20 -12.54
N ASP A 23 13.14 7.66 -13.23
CA ASP A 23 13.15 8.96 -13.93
C ASP A 23 12.30 10.04 -13.25
N TRP A 24 11.36 9.66 -12.37
CA TRP A 24 10.48 10.60 -11.64
C TRP A 24 11.09 11.15 -10.35
N GLY A 25 12.36 10.87 -10.09
CA GLY A 25 13.15 11.41 -8.99
C GLY A 25 13.15 10.54 -7.72
N ASP A 26 14.10 10.87 -6.83
CA ASP A 26 14.43 10.06 -5.66
C ASP A 26 13.25 9.86 -4.70
N SER A 27 12.36 10.84 -4.56
CA SER A 27 11.19 10.69 -3.68
C SER A 27 10.25 9.59 -4.17
N PHE A 28 10.02 9.50 -5.48
CA PHE A 28 9.14 8.47 -6.03
C PHE A 28 9.79 7.08 -5.98
N HIS A 29 11.10 7.02 -6.26
CA HIS A 29 11.92 5.83 -6.08
C HIS A 29 11.81 5.30 -4.64
N ASP A 30 12.07 6.15 -3.65
CA ASP A 30 12.16 5.77 -2.25
C ASP A 30 10.80 5.30 -1.71
N GLU A 31 9.71 5.96 -2.09
CA GLU A 31 8.36 5.54 -1.71
C GLU A 31 7.99 4.16 -2.31
N ILE A 32 8.29 3.92 -3.59
CA ILE A 32 8.06 2.61 -4.22
C ILE A 32 8.94 1.53 -3.58
N ALA A 33 10.22 1.83 -3.37
CA ALA A 33 11.17 0.91 -2.73
C ALA A 33 10.70 0.55 -1.31
N LYS A 34 10.17 1.53 -0.56
CA LYS A 34 9.62 1.30 0.78
C LYS A 34 8.42 0.37 0.76
N LEU A 35 7.48 0.56 -0.18
CA LEU A 35 6.34 -0.34 -0.35
C LEU A 35 6.76 -1.76 -0.74
N MET A 36 7.80 -1.91 -1.57
CA MET A 36 8.39 -3.21 -1.91
C MET A 36 9.03 -3.89 -0.70
N GLU A 37 9.72 -3.14 0.16
CA GLU A 37 10.30 -3.64 1.42
C GLU A 37 9.20 -4.11 2.38
N ILE A 38 8.14 -3.32 2.55
CA ILE A 38 6.98 -3.67 3.38
C ILE A 38 6.33 -4.96 2.87
N ARG A 39 6.07 -5.06 1.55
CA ARG A 39 5.51 -6.28 0.94
C ARG A 39 6.33 -7.53 1.29
N LYS A 40 7.66 -7.44 1.15
CA LYS A 40 8.58 -8.54 1.44
C LYS A 40 8.62 -8.89 2.92
N SER A 41 8.67 -7.89 3.80
CA SER A 41 8.78 -8.11 5.25
C SER A 41 7.52 -8.72 5.86
N GLN A 42 6.34 -8.42 5.30
CA GLN A 42 5.06 -9.00 5.71
C GLN A 42 4.71 -10.30 4.96
N ASP A 43 5.61 -10.81 4.11
CA ASP A 43 5.38 -12.01 3.29
C ASP A 43 4.07 -11.95 2.49
N ILE A 44 3.78 -10.78 1.91
CA ILE A 44 2.61 -10.62 1.03
C ILE A 44 2.96 -11.20 -0.35
N HIS A 45 2.16 -12.17 -0.78
CA HIS A 45 2.39 -12.91 -2.00
C HIS A 45 1.14 -12.91 -2.90
N SER A 46 1.24 -13.57 -4.06
CA SER A 46 0.23 -13.50 -5.12
C SER A 46 -1.13 -14.10 -4.74
N ARG A 47 -1.21 -14.80 -3.61
CA ARG A 47 -2.39 -15.53 -3.10
C ARG A 47 -2.83 -15.06 -1.73
N SER A 48 -2.23 -14.02 -1.18
CA SER A 48 -2.64 -13.45 0.11
C SER A 48 -4.13 -13.10 0.08
N ALA A 49 -4.82 -13.21 1.21
CA ALA A 49 -6.23 -12.83 1.27
C ALA A 49 -6.38 -11.30 1.29
N VAL A 50 -7.49 -10.77 0.76
CA VAL A 50 -7.84 -9.35 0.87
C VAL A 50 -9.20 -9.24 1.54
N LYS A 51 -9.27 -8.37 2.54
CA LYS A 51 -10.51 -7.93 3.18
C LYS A 51 -10.66 -6.43 2.99
N ILE A 52 -11.57 -6.05 2.09
CA ILE A 52 -11.94 -4.64 1.88
C ILE A 52 -12.77 -4.17 3.08
N LEU A 53 -12.42 -3.02 3.64
CA LEU A 53 -13.11 -2.41 4.78
C LEU A 53 -13.94 -1.20 4.35
N GLU A 54 -13.39 -0.35 3.48
CA GLU A 54 -14.07 0.81 2.91
C GLU A 54 -13.87 0.85 1.40
N ALA A 55 -14.93 1.21 0.67
CA ALA A 55 -14.92 1.39 -0.79
C ALA A 55 -15.92 2.47 -1.19
N SER A 56 -15.49 3.73 -1.07
CA SER A 56 -16.27 4.92 -1.43
C SER A 56 -15.54 5.76 -2.48
N SER A 57 -16.15 6.86 -2.91
CA SER A 57 -15.57 7.75 -3.93
C SER A 57 -14.26 8.42 -3.52
N ASN A 58 -14.00 8.57 -2.22
CA ASN A 58 -12.84 9.28 -1.68
C ASN A 58 -11.96 8.43 -0.77
N LEU A 59 -12.31 7.16 -0.55
CA LEU A 59 -11.56 6.26 0.34
C LEU A 59 -11.68 4.81 -0.14
N TYR A 60 -10.54 4.15 -0.22
CA TYR A 60 -10.46 2.71 -0.22
C TYR A 60 -9.54 2.26 0.90
N SER A 61 -9.95 1.27 1.70
CA SER A 61 -9.08 0.65 2.69
C SER A 61 -9.25 -0.87 2.72
N ALA A 62 -8.15 -1.56 2.98
CA ALA A 62 -8.11 -3.02 2.99
C ALA A 62 -7.09 -3.56 3.99
N ILE A 63 -7.37 -4.76 4.48
CA ILE A 63 -6.42 -5.62 5.19
C ILE A 63 -6.00 -6.74 4.24
N ILE A 64 -4.69 -6.98 4.16
CA ILE A 64 -4.08 -8.02 3.35
C ILE A 64 -3.41 -9.04 4.28
N ASP A 65 -3.86 -10.29 4.14
CA ASP A 65 -3.37 -11.46 4.88
C ASP A 65 -3.39 -11.33 6.41
N ASP A 66 -4.23 -10.45 6.96
CA ASP A 66 -4.23 -10.06 8.38
C ASP A 66 -2.87 -9.56 8.91
N LYS A 67 -1.96 -9.14 8.01
CA LYS A 67 -0.59 -8.71 8.33
C LYS A 67 -0.30 -7.26 7.93
N LEU A 68 -1.06 -6.72 6.99
CA LEU A 68 -0.86 -5.37 6.46
C LEU A 68 -2.22 -4.72 6.26
N CYS A 69 -2.36 -3.48 6.67
CA CYS A 69 -3.52 -2.66 6.33
C CYS A 69 -3.09 -1.46 5.49
N MET A 70 -3.98 -0.96 4.63
CA MET A 70 -3.64 0.20 3.83
C MET A 70 -4.89 1.02 3.48
N LYS A 71 -4.69 2.30 3.18
CA LYS A 71 -5.69 3.16 2.55
C LYS A 71 -5.16 3.96 1.36
N ILE A 72 -6.03 4.25 0.41
CA ILE A 72 -5.84 5.26 -0.65
C ILE A 72 -7.02 6.23 -0.67
N GLY A 73 -6.83 7.41 -1.26
CA GLY A 73 -7.81 8.49 -1.33
C GLY A 73 -7.66 9.52 -0.21
N GLU A 74 -8.48 10.57 -0.29
CA GLU A 74 -8.45 11.73 0.62
C GLU A 74 -9.14 11.46 1.97
N GLY A 75 -10.08 10.51 2.01
CA GLY A 75 -10.83 10.20 3.21
C GLY A 75 -9.93 9.75 4.37
N PRO A 76 -10.23 10.15 5.62
CA PRO A 76 -9.51 9.67 6.78
C PRO A 76 -9.88 8.21 7.05
N TRP A 77 -8.88 7.41 7.42
CA TRP A 77 -9.09 6.03 7.87
C TRP A 77 -7.91 5.58 8.72
N CYS A 78 -8.18 4.82 9.78
CA CYS A 78 -7.18 4.09 10.56
C CYS A 78 -7.77 2.76 11.01
N PRO A 79 -6.95 1.71 11.17
CA PRO A 79 -7.41 0.46 11.76
C PRO A 79 -7.76 0.67 13.24
N SER A 80 -8.77 -0.05 13.74
CA SER A 80 -9.25 0.12 15.11
C SER A 80 -8.36 -0.52 16.19
N ASP A 81 -7.50 -1.46 15.79
CA ASP A 81 -6.62 -2.18 16.70
C ASP A 81 -5.31 -1.39 16.92
N PRO A 82 -4.94 -1.09 18.18
CA PRO A 82 -3.72 -0.33 18.50
C PRO A 82 -2.41 -1.07 18.17
N GLU A 83 -2.44 -2.37 17.85
CA GLU A 83 -1.25 -3.12 17.44
C GLU A 83 -0.72 -2.70 16.07
N TRP A 84 -1.56 -2.10 15.22
CA TRP A 84 -1.15 -1.56 13.93
C TRP A 84 -0.24 -0.35 14.08
N LYS A 85 0.87 -0.36 13.35
CA LYS A 85 1.85 0.72 13.31
C LYS A 85 1.96 1.24 11.89
N LEU A 86 1.97 2.56 11.74
CA LEU A 86 2.17 3.21 10.45
C LEU A 86 3.56 2.84 9.90
N ALA A 87 3.60 2.20 8.74
CA ALA A 87 4.80 1.74 8.08
C ALA A 87 5.25 2.67 6.94
N ALA A 88 4.30 3.28 6.22
CA ALA A 88 4.56 4.30 5.20
C ALA A 88 3.34 5.22 5.01
N CYS A 89 3.59 6.48 4.63
CA CYS A 89 2.53 7.39 4.20
C CYS A 89 3.05 8.40 3.17
N GLY A 90 2.14 8.91 2.37
CA GLY A 90 2.41 9.97 1.40
C GLY A 90 1.12 10.57 0.88
N ASP A 91 1.19 11.25 -0.27
CA ASP A 91 0.01 11.91 -0.83
C ASP A 91 -1.11 10.88 -1.11
N ARG A 92 -2.21 11.04 -0.36
CA ARG A 92 -3.44 10.23 -0.48
C ARG A 92 -3.22 8.71 -0.31
N TYR A 93 -2.20 8.28 0.44
CA TYR A 93 -2.09 6.88 0.88
C TYR A 93 -1.43 6.72 2.25
N ALA A 94 -1.75 5.61 2.92
CA ALA A 94 -1.06 5.15 4.13
C ALA A 94 -1.05 3.62 4.18
N VAL A 95 0.02 3.05 4.71
CA VAL A 95 0.23 1.61 4.96
C VAL A 95 0.72 1.42 6.38
#